data_AF-A0A7Y4WDT5-F1
#
_entry.id   AF-A0A7Y4WDT5-F1
#
_cell.length_a   1.000
_cell.length_b   1.000
_cell.length_c   1.000
_cell.angle_alpha   90.00
_cell.angle_beta   90.00
_cell.angle_gamma   90.00
#
_symmetry.space_group_name_H-M   'P 1'
#
loop_
_entity.id
_entity.type
_entity.pdbx_description
1 polymer ?
#
loop_
_entity_poly.entity_id
_entity_poly.type
_entity_poly.pdbx_seq_one_letter_code
_entity_poly.pdbx_strand_id
1 'polypeptide(L)'
;MSVVTAPTDSLYKFMAIAGLVLVASPWFIVLPEYRSTMTRMFAARRELLAIQRQMNASNGRMTDLSVRVADLVARPPSDEIGAIARQLMEEGRRLRAEEEALRLDDTAVTAEEVAQLSKDTVQLLYGGIIVSALGFTTALNGFLLWYRRIQRYEDLIMASRLARETQVSAPPTTDTSASPPPKDEAR
;
A
#
# COMPACT_ATOMS: atom_id res chain seq x y z
N MET A 1 -31.96 -38.06 27.44
CA MET A 1 -32.16 -36.74 26.80
C MET A 1 -30.91 -36.41 26.00
N SER A 2 -30.95 -36.52 24.68
CA SER A 2 -29.85 -36.09 23.80
C SER A 2 -29.83 -34.56 23.80
N VAL A 3 -28.86 -33.96 24.48
CA VAL A 3 -28.62 -32.53 24.38
C VAL A 3 -28.22 -32.25 22.93
N VAL A 4 -29.10 -31.58 22.19
CA VAL A 4 -28.81 -31.10 20.85
C VAL A 4 -27.76 -30.00 20.99
N THR A 5 -26.48 -30.38 20.93
CA THR A 5 -25.39 -29.42 20.83
C THR A 5 -25.49 -28.74 19.48
N ALA A 6 -25.77 -27.44 19.45
CA ALA A 6 -25.69 -26.64 18.24
C ALA A 6 -24.33 -26.88 17.56
N PRO A 7 -24.25 -26.87 16.21
CA PRO A 7 -23.01 -27.17 15.48
C PRO A 7 -22.00 -26.03 15.64
N THR A 8 -21.40 -25.91 16.82
CA THR A 8 -20.38 -24.91 17.19
C THR A 8 -19.10 -25.03 16.36
N ASP A 9 -18.92 -26.15 15.68
CA ASP A 9 -17.83 -26.41 14.74
C ASP A 9 -17.83 -25.42 13.56
N SER A 10 -19.03 -25.04 13.10
CA SER A 10 -19.19 -24.06 12.02
C SER A 10 -18.83 -22.64 12.43
N LEU A 11 -19.00 -22.29 13.72
CA LEU A 11 -18.86 -20.92 14.20
C LEU A 11 -17.40 -20.44 14.18
N TYR A 12 -16.45 -21.24 14.67
CA TYR A 12 -15.04 -20.83 14.73
C TYR A 12 -14.42 -20.72 13.33
N LYS A 13 -14.77 -21.66 12.43
CA LYS A 13 -14.37 -21.63 11.02
C LYS A 13 -14.95 -20.41 10.31
N PHE A 14 -16.23 -20.11 10.54
CA PHE A 14 -16.86 -18.91 10.00
C PHE A 14 -16.16 -17.63 10.49
N MET A 15 -15.85 -17.54 11.78
CA MET A 15 -15.14 -16.40 12.34
C MET A 15 -13.74 -16.24 11.73
N ALA A 16 -13.02 -17.35 11.51
CA ALA A 16 -11.72 -17.34 10.84
C ALA A 16 -11.82 -16.79 9.41
N ILE A 17 -12.77 -17.31 8.62
CA ILE A 17 -12.99 -16.92 7.22
C ILE A 17 -13.49 -15.47 7.13
N ALA A 18 -14.46 -15.08 7.96
CA ALA A 18 -14.98 -13.72 8.01
C ALA A 18 -13.88 -12.71 8.35
N GLY A 19 -12.98 -13.05 9.28
CA GLY A 19 -11.81 -12.24 9.59
C GLY A 19 -10.88 -12.08 8.38
N LEU A 20 -10.60 -13.15 7.63
CA LEU A 20 -9.79 -13.08 6.40
C LEU A 20 -10.45 -12.22 5.32
N VAL A 21 -11.77 -12.30 5.16
CA VAL A 21 -12.53 -11.43 4.25
C VAL A 21 -12.39 -9.97 4.67
N LEU A 22 -12.49 -9.67 5.97
CA LEU A 22 -12.27 -8.32 6.50
C LEU A 22 -10.84 -7.81 6.26
N VAL A 23 -9.82 -8.68 6.31
CA VAL A 23 -8.44 -8.32 5.94
C VAL A 23 -8.32 -7.99 4.46
N ALA A 24 -8.96 -8.75 3.59
CA ALA A 24 -8.84 -8.58 2.15
C ALA A 24 -9.70 -7.40 1.63
N SER A 25 -10.85 -7.15 2.22
CA SER A 25 -11.86 -6.22 1.70
C SER A 25 -11.38 -4.78 1.46
N PRO A 26 -10.56 -4.15 2.33
CA PRO A 26 -10.12 -2.78 2.11
C PRO A 26 -9.24 -2.68 0.87
N TRP A 27 -8.45 -3.72 0.55
CA TRP A 27 -7.55 -3.69 -0.61
C TRP A 27 -8.31 -3.64 -1.94
N PHE A 28 -9.51 -4.22 -2.01
CA PHE A 28 -10.35 -4.13 -3.21
C PHE A 28 -10.91 -2.72 -3.44
N ILE A 29 -11.01 -1.90 -2.40
CA ILE A 29 -11.51 -0.51 -2.47
C ILE A 29 -10.34 0.47 -2.59
N VAL A 30 -9.31 0.30 -1.76
CA VAL A 30 -8.17 1.21 -1.64
C VAL A 30 -7.27 1.14 -2.87
N LEU A 31 -6.99 -0.04 -3.44
CA LEU A 31 -6.04 -0.16 -4.55
C LEU A 31 -6.48 0.57 -5.84
N PRO A 32 -7.74 0.44 -6.31
CA PRO A 32 -8.20 1.20 -7.46
C PRO A 32 -8.16 2.71 -7.21
N GLU A 33 -8.60 3.16 -6.04
CA GLU A 33 -8.65 4.58 -5.70
C GLU A 33 -7.24 5.19 -5.58
N TYR A 34 -6.31 4.44 -4.97
CA TYR A 34 -4.90 4.81 -4.89
C TYR A 34 -4.28 4.95 -6.28
N ARG A 35 -4.56 4.00 -7.20
CA ARG A 35 -4.07 4.08 -8.59
C ARG A 35 -4.63 5.31 -9.31
N SER A 36 -5.94 5.54 -9.21
CA SER A 36 -6.59 6.73 -9.79
C SER A 36 -5.96 8.01 -9.27
N THR A 37 -5.82 8.16 -7.95
CA THR A 37 -5.24 9.35 -7.33
C THR A 37 -3.77 9.55 -7.72
N MET A 38 -2.98 8.46 -7.75
CA MET A 38 -1.59 8.54 -8.20
C MET A 38 -1.50 9.04 -9.64
N THR A 39 -2.34 8.55 -10.55
CA THR A 39 -2.33 9.04 -11.95
C THR A 39 -2.67 10.52 -12.06
N ARG A 40 -3.67 11.01 -11.31
CA ARG A 40 -4.02 12.43 -11.27
C ARG A 40 -2.90 13.28 -10.69
N MET A 41 -2.28 12.83 -9.60
CA MET A 41 -1.15 13.53 -8.99
C MET A 41 0.07 13.59 -9.92
N PHE A 42 0.34 12.52 -10.69
CA PHE A 42 1.41 12.55 -11.69
C PHE A 42 1.09 13.49 -12.86
N ALA A 43 -0.17 13.56 -13.29
CA ALA A 43 -0.61 14.51 -14.32
C ALA A 43 -0.43 15.96 -13.82
N ALA A 44 -0.95 16.28 -12.63
CA ALA A 44 -0.81 17.60 -12.01
C ALA A 44 0.67 17.99 -11.81
N ARG A 45 1.51 17.05 -11.36
CA ARG A 45 2.96 17.31 -11.24
C ARG A 45 3.62 17.59 -12.58
N ARG A 46 3.20 16.94 -13.66
CA ARG A 46 3.75 17.20 -15.01
C ARG A 46 3.38 18.60 -15.49
N GLU A 47 2.15 19.03 -15.25
CA GLU A 47 1.68 20.38 -15.56
C GLU A 47 2.44 21.44 -14.77
N LEU A 48 2.55 21.26 -13.44
CA LEU A 48 3.35 22.14 -12.59
C LEU A 48 4.81 22.24 -13.04
N LEU A 49 5.43 21.13 -13.46
CA LEU A 49 6.79 21.14 -13.99
C LEU A 49 6.88 21.85 -15.35
N ALA A 50 5.86 21.76 -16.20
CA ALA A 50 5.81 22.47 -17.47
C ALA A 50 5.70 23.98 -17.24
N ILE A 51 4.82 24.40 -16.32
CA ILE A 51 4.66 25.80 -15.90
C ILE A 51 5.98 26.31 -15.31
N GLN A 52 6.61 25.55 -14.42
CA GLN A 52 7.90 25.92 -13.84
C GLN A 52 8.98 26.12 -14.92
N ARG A 53 9.00 25.27 -15.96
CA ARG A 53 9.93 25.43 -17.09
C ARG A 53 9.62 26.69 -17.90
N GLN A 54 8.34 26.99 -18.15
CA GLN A 54 7.94 28.21 -18.85
C GLN A 54 8.31 29.47 -18.04
N MET A 55 8.07 29.48 -16.73
CA MET A 55 8.49 30.56 -15.85
C MET A 55 10.01 30.75 -15.86
N ASN A 56 10.79 29.66 -15.76
CA ASN A 56 12.24 29.73 -15.82
C ASN A 56 12.74 30.27 -17.18
N ALA A 57 12.10 29.88 -18.28
CA ALA A 57 12.41 30.40 -19.61
C ALA A 57 12.04 31.90 -19.73
N SER A 58 10.90 32.31 -19.18
CA SER A 58 10.49 33.72 -19.13
C SER A 58 11.45 34.57 -18.31
N ASN A 59 11.87 34.07 -17.14
CA ASN A 59 12.87 34.72 -16.30
C ASN A 59 14.23 34.85 -16.99
N GLY A 60 14.63 33.84 -17.76
CA GLY A 60 15.82 33.91 -18.61
C GLY A 60 15.73 35.04 -19.64
N ARG A 61 14.59 35.16 -20.33
CA ARG A 61 14.32 36.25 -21.29
C ARG A 61 14.32 37.62 -20.61
N MET A 62 13.69 37.76 -19.45
CA MET A 62 13.66 38.99 -18.67
C MET A 62 15.06 39.41 -18.22
N THR A 63 15.88 38.45 -17.81
CA THR A 63 17.27 38.70 -17.42
C THR A 63 18.09 39.19 -18.62
N ASP A 64 17.99 38.52 -19.78
CA ASP A 64 18.66 38.97 -21.02
C ASP A 64 18.21 40.39 -21.42
N LEU A 65 16.90 40.65 -21.37
CA LEU A 65 16.33 41.97 -21.66
C LEU A 65 16.88 43.05 -20.73
N SER A 66 17.01 42.76 -19.43
CA SER A 66 17.56 43.69 -18.44
C SER A 66 19.03 44.03 -18.71
N VAL A 67 19.82 43.04 -19.15
CA VAL A 67 21.23 43.25 -19.55
C VAL A 67 21.32 44.13 -20.79
N ARG A 68 20.46 43.90 -21.79
CA ARG A 68 20.41 44.75 -23.01
C ARG A 68 20.00 46.18 -22.71
N VAL A 69 19.02 46.39 -21.83
CA VAL A 69 18.61 47.73 -21.39
C VAL A 69 19.77 48.42 -20.67
N ALA A 70 20.49 47.72 -19.80
CA ALA A 70 21.66 48.27 -19.11
C ALA A 70 22.77 48.69 -20.08
N ASP A 71 23.06 47.87 -21.10
CA ASP A 71 24.04 48.20 -22.15
C ASP A 71 23.63 49.45 -22.95
N LEU A 72 22.34 49.56 -23.29
CA LEU A 72 21.82 50.72 -24.01
C LEU A 72 21.86 52.01 -23.20
N VAL A 73 21.57 51.94 -21.89
CA VAL A 73 21.65 53.09 -20.99
C VAL A 73 23.09 53.60 -20.82
N ALA A 74 24.09 52.72 -20.98
CA ALA A 74 25.49 53.10 -20.94
C ALA A 74 25.98 53.84 -22.20
N ARG A 75 25.21 53.82 -23.30
CA ARG A 75 25.56 54.50 -24.56
C ARG A 75 25.13 55.98 -24.52
N PRO A 76 25.84 56.89 -25.24
CA PRO A 76 25.47 58.29 -25.31
C PRO A 76 24.05 58.43 -25.91
N PRO A 77 23.22 59.35 -25.38
CA PRO A 77 21.82 59.44 -25.78
C PRO A 77 21.68 59.78 -27.26
N SER A 78 20.93 58.94 -27.98
CA SER A 78 20.48 59.18 -29.35
C SER A 78 18.98 58.89 -29.46
N ASP A 79 18.31 59.50 -30.43
CA ASP A 79 16.87 59.28 -30.65
C ASP A 79 16.54 57.80 -30.96
N GLU A 80 17.46 57.10 -31.62
CA GLU A 80 17.36 55.66 -31.88
C GLU A 80 17.41 54.83 -30.59
N ILE A 81 18.30 55.18 -29.65
CA ILE A 81 18.40 54.49 -28.34
C ILE A 81 17.09 54.69 -27.54
N GLY A 82 16.48 55.87 -27.62
CA GLY A 82 15.20 56.16 -26.97
C GLY A 82 14.02 55.37 -27.54
N ALA A 83 14.04 55.00 -28.82
CA ALA A 83 13.04 54.13 -29.44
C ALA A 83 13.22 52.67 -28.99
N ILE A 84 14.47 52.18 -29.02
CA ILE A 84 14.80 50.80 -28.59
C ILE A 84 14.47 50.60 -27.10
N ALA A 85 14.82 51.56 -26.23
CA ALA A 85 14.52 51.47 -24.81
C ALA A 85 13.01 51.39 -24.53
N ARG A 86 12.19 52.14 -25.27
CA ARG A 86 10.72 52.07 -25.15
C ARG A 86 10.17 50.71 -25.57
N GLN A 87 10.67 50.16 -26.68
CA GLN A 87 10.29 48.83 -27.14
C GLN A 87 10.63 47.74 -26.11
N LEU A 88 11.83 47.76 -25.55
CA LEU A 88 12.24 46.80 -24.51
C LEU A 88 11.42 46.95 -23.23
N MET A 89 11.05 48.18 -22.83
CA MET A 89 10.18 48.39 -21.67
C MET A 89 8.76 47.85 -21.90
N GLU A 90 8.20 48.01 -23.09
CA GLU A 90 6.89 47.44 -23.45
C GLU A 90 6.94 45.91 -23.47
N GLU A 91 7.99 45.32 -24.03
CA GLU A 91 8.21 43.88 -24.03
C GLU A 91 8.33 43.34 -22.59
N GLY A 92 9.08 44.02 -21.72
CA GLY A 92 9.17 43.68 -20.30
C GLY A 92 7.82 43.76 -19.56
N ARG A 93 6.98 44.75 -19.86
CA ARG A 93 5.62 44.83 -19.31
C ARG A 93 4.74 43.68 -19.77
N ARG A 94 4.81 43.31 -21.06
CA ARG A 94 4.06 42.16 -21.61
C ARG A 94 4.46 40.85 -20.94
N LEU A 95 5.76 40.60 -20.80
CA LEU A 95 6.27 39.39 -20.14
C LEU A 95 5.85 39.29 -18.68
N ARG A 96 5.82 40.41 -17.94
CA ARG A 96 5.32 40.43 -16.54
C ARG A 96 3.82 40.14 -16.46
N ALA A 97 3.03 40.71 -17.36
CA ALA A 97 1.59 40.44 -17.40
C ALA A 97 1.29 38.98 -17.75
N GLU A 98 2.07 38.38 -18.66
CA GLU A 98 1.98 36.95 -19.00
C GLU A 98 2.34 36.06 -17.80
N GLU A 99 3.42 36.40 -17.06
CA GLU A 99 3.81 35.68 -15.85
C GLU A 99 2.76 35.77 -14.74
N GLU A 100 2.19 36.96 -14.52
CA GLU A 100 1.17 37.18 -13.49
C GLU A 100 -0.14 36.44 -13.82
N ALA A 101 -0.53 36.41 -15.10
CA ALA A 101 -1.68 35.63 -15.57
C ALA A 101 -1.47 34.12 -15.35
N LEU A 102 -0.29 33.59 -15.70
CA LEU A 102 0.07 32.18 -15.48
C LEU A 102 0.10 31.82 -13.98
N ARG A 103 0.46 32.76 -13.12
CA ARG A 103 0.64 32.51 -11.69
C ARG A 103 -0.69 32.49 -10.93
N LEU A 104 -1.65 33.33 -11.31
CA LEU A 104 -2.95 33.46 -10.64
C LEU A 104 -3.91 32.31 -10.97
N ASP A 105 -3.85 31.78 -12.19
CA ASP A 105 -4.80 30.74 -12.64
C ASP A 105 -4.43 29.34 -12.12
N ASP A 106 -3.13 29.05 -11.99
CA ASP A 106 -2.66 27.65 -11.95
C ASP A 106 -2.11 27.16 -10.59
N THR A 107 -1.81 28.05 -9.65
CA THR A 107 -1.09 27.66 -8.42
C THR A 107 -1.97 27.41 -7.21
N ALA A 108 -3.14 28.06 -7.11
CA ALA A 108 -4.01 27.93 -5.95
C ALA A 108 -4.96 26.73 -6.07
N VAL A 109 -5.63 26.59 -7.21
CA VAL A 109 -6.66 25.55 -7.45
C VAL A 109 -6.02 24.16 -7.43
N THR A 110 -4.88 24.00 -8.08
CA THR A 110 -4.22 22.70 -8.29
C THR A 110 -3.53 22.18 -7.03
N ALA A 111 -3.00 23.07 -6.18
CA ALA A 111 -2.33 22.67 -4.94
C ALA A 111 -3.33 22.23 -3.87
N GLU A 112 -4.44 22.95 -3.72
CA GLU A 112 -5.49 22.63 -2.75
C GLU A 112 -6.21 21.33 -3.12
N GLU A 113 -6.57 21.15 -4.39
CA GLU A 113 -7.19 19.91 -4.86
C GLU A 113 -6.29 18.69 -4.67
N VAL A 114 -5.00 18.81 -5.01
CA VAL A 114 -4.03 17.72 -4.81
C VAL A 114 -3.83 17.42 -3.32
N ALA A 115 -3.78 18.46 -2.47
CA ALA A 115 -3.68 18.28 -1.03
C ALA A 115 -4.90 17.55 -0.47
N GLN A 116 -6.11 17.94 -0.89
CA GLN A 116 -7.35 17.32 -0.44
C GLN A 116 -7.46 15.86 -0.91
N LEU A 117 -7.17 15.59 -2.18
CA LEU A 117 -7.09 14.23 -2.74
C LEU A 117 -6.08 13.34 -1.98
N SER A 118 -4.93 13.91 -1.62
CA SER A 118 -3.91 13.19 -0.85
C SER A 118 -4.41 12.84 0.55
N LYS A 119 -5.11 13.78 1.21
CA LYS A 119 -5.64 13.60 2.55
C LYS A 119 -6.71 12.51 2.58
N ASP A 120 -7.65 12.55 1.63
CA ASP A 120 -8.73 11.57 1.54
C ASP A 120 -8.18 10.16 1.29
N THR A 121 -7.19 10.04 0.40
CA THR A 121 -6.51 8.77 0.11
C THR A 121 -5.77 8.23 1.33
N VAL A 122 -5.05 9.09 2.05
CA VAL A 122 -4.32 8.72 3.27
C VAL A 122 -5.30 8.27 4.37
N GLN A 123 -6.41 8.99 4.55
CA GLN A 123 -7.44 8.62 5.52
C GLN A 123 -8.08 7.26 5.19
N LEU A 124 -8.37 7.01 3.90
CA LEU A 124 -8.90 5.73 3.43
C LEU A 124 -7.90 4.57 3.64
N LEU A 125 -6.60 4.82 3.43
CA LEU A 125 -5.53 3.85 3.73
C LEU A 125 -5.47 3.52 5.23
N TYR A 126 -5.48 4.53 6.11
CA TYR A 126 -5.47 4.32 7.56
C TYR A 126 -6.72 3.56 8.03
N GLY A 127 -7.90 3.91 7.52
CA GLY A 127 -9.13 3.18 7.77
C GLY A 127 -9.01 1.70 7.35
N GLY A 128 -8.46 1.45 6.17
CA GLY A 128 -8.22 0.09 5.67
C GLY A 128 -7.25 -0.73 6.53
N ILE A 129 -6.19 -0.10 7.07
CA ILE A 129 -5.25 -0.74 8.00
C ILE A 129 -5.96 -1.15 9.30
N ILE A 130 -6.78 -0.25 9.86
CA ILE A 130 -7.53 -0.52 11.10
C ILE A 130 -8.50 -1.69 10.90
N VAL A 131 -9.29 -1.66 9.81
CA VAL A 131 -10.22 -2.75 9.48
C VAL A 131 -9.47 -4.06 9.25
N SER A 132 -8.32 -4.03 8.58
CA SER A 132 -7.48 -5.21 8.37
C SER A 132 -6.93 -5.77 9.68
N ALA A 133 -6.48 -4.91 10.60
CA ALA A 133 -6.00 -5.34 11.91
C ALA A 133 -7.11 -6.04 12.70
N LEU A 134 -8.32 -5.46 12.72
CA LEU A 134 -9.49 -6.09 13.35
C LEU A 134 -9.83 -7.44 12.69
N GLY A 135 -9.88 -7.50 11.36
CA GLY A 135 -10.10 -8.72 10.61
C GLY A 135 -9.07 -9.80 10.93
N PHE A 136 -7.79 -9.43 11.03
CA PHE A 136 -6.70 -10.34 11.38
C PHE A 136 -6.85 -10.87 12.82
N THR A 137 -7.16 -10.00 13.78
CA THR A 137 -7.42 -10.42 15.17
C THR A 137 -8.62 -11.38 15.23
N THR A 138 -9.71 -11.09 14.53
CA THR A 138 -10.88 -11.99 14.45
C THR A 138 -10.51 -13.32 13.80
N ALA A 139 -9.76 -13.30 12.71
CA ALA A 139 -9.32 -14.51 12.01
C ALA A 139 -8.46 -15.41 12.91
N LEU A 140 -7.47 -14.80 13.59
CA LEU A 140 -6.57 -15.49 14.50
C LEU A 140 -7.32 -16.11 15.68
N ASN A 141 -8.24 -15.38 16.31
CA ASN A 141 -9.08 -15.92 17.37
C ASN A 141 -9.95 -17.08 16.88
N GLY A 142 -10.50 -16.99 15.67
CA GLY A 142 -11.28 -18.06 15.05
C GLY A 142 -10.45 -19.33 14.88
N PHE A 143 -9.24 -19.17 14.35
CA PHE A 143 -8.32 -20.28 14.16
C PHE A 143 -7.85 -20.90 15.48
N LEU A 144 -7.50 -20.08 16.48
CA LEU A 144 -7.05 -20.56 17.79
C LEU A 144 -8.15 -21.32 18.53
N LEU A 145 -9.39 -20.84 18.48
CA LEU A 145 -10.52 -21.53 19.10
C LEU A 145 -10.85 -22.82 18.36
N TRP A 146 -10.87 -22.80 17.03
CA TRP A 146 -11.08 -23.99 16.22
C TRP A 146 -10.02 -25.06 16.53
N TYR A 147 -8.74 -24.68 16.53
CA TYR A 147 -7.65 -25.61 16.79
C TYR A 147 -7.74 -26.22 18.19
N ARG A 148 -7.91 -25.39 19.22
CA ARG A 148 -7.93 -25.83 20.62
C ARG A 148 -9.15 -26.68 20.96
N ARG A 149 -10.32 -26.35 20.38
CA ARG A 149 -11.60 -26.99 20.75
C ARG A 149 -11.98 -28.18 19.89
N ILE A 150 -11.54 -28.22 18.62
CA ILE A 150 -11.97 -29.24 17.67
C ILE A 150 -10.76 -30.01 17.15
N GLN A 151 -9.87 -29.34 16.41
CA GLN A 151 -8.77 -30.01 15.70
C GLN A 151 -7.92 -30.88 16.61
N ARG A 152 -7.53 -30.37 17.79
CA ARG A 152 -6.71 -31.13 18.75
C ARG A 152 -7.36 -32.45 19.17
N TYR A 153 -8.69 -32.48 19.33
CA TYR A 153 -9.39 -33.72 19.70
C TYR A 153 -9.49 -34.69 18.53
N GLU A 154 -9.74 -34.19 17.32
CA GLU A 154 -9.74 -35.00 16.10
C GLU A 154 -8.37 -35.63 15.85
N ASP A 155 -7.29 -34.86 16.02
CA ASP A 155 -5.91 -35.34 15.88
C ASP A 155 -5.59 -36.45 16.90
N LEU A 156 -6.02 -36.29 18.16
CA LEU A 156 -5.83 -37.30 19.20
C LEU A 156 -6.61 -38.59 18.90
N ILE A 157 -7.85 -38.47 18.41
CA ILE A 157 -8.66 -39.62 18.01
C ILE A 157 -8.00 -40.34 16.83
N MET A 158 -7.54 -39.60 15.82
CA MET A 158 -6.87 -40.16 14.65
C MET A 158 -5.57 -40.89 15.03
N ALA A 159 -4.76 -40.29 15.90
CA ALA A 159 -3.54 -40.92 16.42
C ALA A 159 -3.84 -42.23 17.18
N SER A 160 -4.89 -42.25 18.01
CA SER A 160 -5.29 -43.45 18.74
C SER A 160 -5.79 -44.58 17.84
N ARG A 161 -6.44 -44.25 16.71
CA ARG A 161 -6.89 -45.22 15.70
C ARG A 161 -5.71 -45.84 14.98
N LEU A 162 -4.77 -45.01 14.52
CA LEU A 162 -3.55 -45.47 13.87
C LEU A 162 -2.73 -46.39 14.78
N ALA A 163 -2.62 -46.07 16.08
CA ALA A 163 -1.93 -46.93 17.04
C ALA A 163 -2.57 -48.32 17.17
N ARG A 164 -3.91 -48.40 17.18
CA ARG A 164 -4.64 -49.68 17.23
C ARG A 164 -4.49 -50.49 15.96
N GLU A 165 -4.60 -49.85 14.80
CA GLU A 165 -4.41 -50.50 13.50
C GLU A 165 -2.98 -51.05 13.34
N THR A 166 -1.99 -50.34 13.87
CA THR A 166 -0.60 -50.78 13.88
C THR A 166 -0.39 -52.00 14.79
N GLN A 167 -1.06 -52.06 15.94
CA GLN A 167 -1.00 -53.22 16.83
C GLN A 167 -1.67 -54.47 16.23
N VAL A 168 -2.81 -54.31 15.54
CA VAL A 168 -3.51 -55.43 14.90
C VAL A 168 -2.74 -55.95 13.68
N SER A 169 -2.04 -55.06 12.96
CA SER A 169 -1.29 -55.41 11.75
C SER A 169 0.12 -55.92 12.03
N ALA A 170 0.63 -55.82 13.25
CA ALA A 170 1.91 -56.39 13.62
C ALA A 170 1.81 -57.93 13.51
N PRO A 171 2.67 -58.59 12.70
CA PRO A 171 2.65 -60.05 12.59
C PRO A 171 2.83 -60.64 14.00
N PRO A 172 2.14 -61.74 14.34
CA PRO A 172 2.31 -62.38 15.64
C PRO A 172 3.80 -62.62 15.80
N THR A 173 4.40 -61.98 16.82
CA THR A 173 5.76 -62.27 17.22
C THR A 173 5.77 -63.75 17.51
N THR A 174 6.32 -64.54 16.58
CA THR A 174 6.65 -65.93 16.81
C THR A 174 7.57 -65.92 18.01
N ASP A 175 6.98 -66.22 19.17
CA ASP A 175 7.68 -66.48 20.41
C ASP A 175 8.68 -67.59 20.10
N THR A 176 9.87 -67.18 19.68
CA THR A 176 11.01 -68.05 19.55
C THR A 176 11.54 -68.16 20.97
N SER A 177 10.72 -68.76 21.85
CA SER A 177 11.16 -69.32 23.12
C SER A 177 12.06 -70.50 22.78
N ALA A 178 13.26 -70.18 22.29
CA ALA A 178 14.36 -71.10 22.30
C ALA A 178 14.69 -71.30 23.77
N SER A 179 14.15 -72.38 24.34
CA SER A 179 14.49 -72.87 25.66
C SER A 179 16.01 -72.79 25.82
N PRO A 180 16.54 -72.10 26.85
CA PRO A 180 17.97 -72.03 27.05
C PRO A 180 18.49 -73.48 27.19
N PRO A 181 19.59 -73.84 26.50
CA PRO A 181 20.12 -75.18 26.58
C PRO A 181 20.46 -75.53 28.04
N PRO A 182 20.19 -76.77 28.48
CA PRO A 182 20.50 -77.20 29.83
C PRO A 182 21.98 -77.00 30.10
N LYS A 183 22.30 -76.36 31.24
CA LYS A 183 23.67 -76.26 31.72
C LYS A 183 24.11 -77.64 32.18
N ASP A 184 24.87 -78.34 31.34
CA ASP A 184 25.53 -79.58 31.74
C ASP A 184 26.53 -79.29 32.86
N GLU A 185 26.33 -79.96 33.99
CA GLU A 185 27.22 -80.01 35.14
C GLU A 185 28.50 -80.78 34.75
N ALA A 186 29.58 -80.05 34.48
CA ALA A 186 30.92 -80.63 34.41
C ALA A 186 31.49 -80.77 35.83
N ARG A 187 31.81 -82.02 36.18
CA ARG A 187 32.50 -82.48 37.40
C ARG A 187 33.89 -81.89 37.57
#